data_AF-A0A3E0DRQ2-F1
#
_entry.id   AF-A0A3E0DRQ2-F1
#
_cell.length_a   1.000
_cell.length_b   1.000
_cell.length_c   1.000
_cell.angle_alpha   90.00
_cell.angle_beta   90.00
_cell.angle_gamma   90.00
#
_symmetry.space_group_name_H-M   'P 1'
#
loop_
_entity.id
_entity.type
_entity.pdbx_description
1 polymer ?
#
loop_
_entity_poly.entity_id
_entity_poly.type
_entity_poly.pdbx_seq_one_letter_code
_entity_poly.pdbx_strand_id
1 'polypeptide(L)'
;MSNIVQQILALFFILFMSSASWAECSDFEATKAADKVAEKYLKGKIFQRAEVLKVHSPSKRKEIASYVKSDALYYTIFSLVNSQCKVQIIKRTQGKH
;
A
#
# COMPACT_ATOMS: atom_id res chain seq x y z
N MET A 1 13.50 11.58 47.30
CA MET A 1 13.60 10.86 46.02
C MET A 1 14.81 11.40 45.27
N SER A 2 15.75 10.54 44.87
CA SER A 2 17.01 10.95 44.22
C SER A 2 16.74 11.62 42.86
N ASN A 3 17.49 12.68 42.52
CA ASN A 3 17.43 13.37 41.22
C ASN A 3 17.55 12.41 40.02
N ILE A 4 18.22 11.27 40.21
CA ILE A 4 18.37 10.22 39.20
C ILE A 4 17.03 9.55 38.87
N VAL A 5 16.19 9.28 39.87
CA VAL A 5 14.87 8.63 39.66
C VAL A 5 13.94 9.56 38.88
N GLN A 6 13.99 10.86 39.17
CA GLN A 6 13.20 11.87 38.47
C GLN A 6 13.65 12.06 37.01
N GLN A 7 14.94 11.98 36.73
CA GLN A 7 15.48 12.00 35.37
C GLN A 7 15.07 10.77 34.55
N ILE A 8 15.09 9.58 35.16
CA ILE A 8 14.67 8.33 34.49
C ILE A 8 13.17 8.36 34.15
N LEU A 9 12.34 8.83 35.08
CA LEU A 9 10.89 8.99 34.86
C LEU A 9 10.59 9.98 33.73
N ALA A 10 11.31 11.11 33.68
CA ALA A 10 11.16 12.08 32.61
C ALA A 10 11.53 11.50 31.24
N LEU A 11 12.58 10.68 31.17
CA LEU A 11 13.02 10.04 29.92
C LEU A 11 11.98 9.06 29.37
N PHE A 12 11.38 8.25 30.26
CA PHE A 12 10.31 7.31 29.89
C PHE A 12 9.06 8.04 29.37
N PHE A 13 8.73 9.19 29.96
CA PHE A 13 7.59 10.00 29.52
C PHE A 13 7.78 10.57 28.11
N ILE A 14 8.99 11.02 27.77
CA ILE A 14 9.30 11.55 26.43
C ILE A 14 9.22 10.46 25.35
N LEU A 15 9.69 9.25 25.64
CA LEU A 15 9.57 8.11 24.72
C LEU A 15 8.10 7.72 24.47
N PHE A 16 7.26 7.82 25.50
CA PHE A 16 5.83 7.52 25.38
C PHE A 16 5.05 8.56 24.56
N MET A 17 5.53 9.81 24.51
CA MET A 17 4.95 10.88 23.70
C MET A 17 5.38 10.83 22.23
N SER A 18 6.22 9.87 21.82
CA SER A 18 6.55 9.70 20.40
C SER A 18 5.32 9.26 19.62
N SER A 19 4.83 10.13 18.74
CA SER A 19 3.69 9.81 17.88
C SER A 19 4.10 8.79 16.81
N ALA A 20 3.20 7.83 16.55
CA ALA A 20 3.36 6.94 15.40
C ALA A 20 3.32 7.79 14.13
N SER A 21 4.48 7.99 13.50
CA SER A 21 4.55 8.60 12.18
C SER A 21 3.87 7.65 11.19
N TRP A 22 2.74 8.08 10.64
CA TRP A 22 2.09 7.38 9.53
C TRP A 22 2.95 7.59 8.29
N ALA A 23 3.93 6.71 8.09
CA ALA A 23 4.73 6.71 6.88
C ALA A 23 3.78 6.64 5.67
N GLU A 24 3.96 7.57 4.74
CA GLU A 24 3.20 7.58 3.49
C GLU A 24 3.40 6.24 2.78
N CYS A 25 2.31 5.61 2.33
CA CYS A 25 2.36 4.32 1.64
C CYS A 25 3.40 4.34 0.52
N SER A 26 4.50 3.60 0.69
CA SER A 26 5.60 3.56 -0.28
C SER A 26 5.15 2.92 -1.60
N ASP A 27 5.89 3.12 -2.68
CA ASP A 27 5.56 2.48 -3.97
C ASP A 27 5.56 0.95 -3.86
N PHE A 28 6.47 0.41 -3.04
CA PHE A 28 6.53 -1.02 -2.75
C PHE A 28 5.28 -1.51 -2.00
N GLU A 29 4.89 -0.83 -0.93
CA GLU A 29 3.69 -1.23 -0.16
C GLU A 29 2.42 -1.03 -0.98
N ALA A 30 2.35 0.02 -1.79
CA ALA A 30 1.20 0.31 -2.63
C ALA A 30 1.01 -0.75 -3.73
N THR A 31 2.11 -1.13 -4.41
CA THR A 31 2.08 -2.20 -5.44
C THR A 31 1.73 -3.55 -4.82
N LYS A 32 2.32 -3.89 -3.67
CA LYS A 32 1.99 -5.11 -2.91
C LYS A 32 0.52 -5.17 -2.47
N ALA A 33 -0.02 -4.04 -1.99
CA ALA A 33 -1.42 -3.94 -1.59
C ALA A 33 -2.35 -4.10 -2.80
N ALA A 34 -2.02 -3.45 -3.92
CA ALA A 34 -2.78 -3.55 -5.17
C ALA A 34 -2.82 -4.99 -5.70
N ASP A 35 -1.66 -5.67 -5.74
CA ASP A 35 -1.54 -7.05 -6.20
C ASP A 35 -2.40 -8.00 -5.37
N LYS A 36 -2.34 -7.89 -4.03
CA LYS A 36 -3.17 -8.71 -3.12
C LYS A 36 -4.67 -8.54 -3.40
N VAL A 37 -5.11 -7.32 -3.68
CA VAL A 37 -6.51 -7.03 -4.00
C VAL A 37 -6.86 -7.52 -5.41
N ALA A 38 -5.96 -7.39 -6.37
CA ALA A 38 -6.13 -7.85 -7.74
C ALA A 38 -6.25 -9.39 -7.84
N GLU A 39 -5.41 -10.14 -7.13
CA GLU A 39 -5.50 -11.61 -7.05
C GLU A 39 -6.85 -12.04 -6.49
N LYS A 40 -7.31 -11.41 -5.40
CA LYS A 40 -8.61 -11.70 -4.80
C LYS A 40 -9.76 -11.36 -5.74
N TYR A 41 -9.67 -10.24 -6.46
CA TYR A 41 -10.71 -9.76 -7.36
C TYR A 41 -10.92 -10.66 -8.57
N LEU A 42 -9.83 -11.16 -9.19
CA LEU A 42 -9.89 -12.05 -10.35
C LEU A 42 -9.80 -13.54 -10.01
N LYS A 43 -9.65 -13.89 -8.74
CA LYS A 43 -9.34 -15.27 -8.27
C LYS A 43 -8.14 -15.87 -9.02
N GLY A 44 -7.16 -15.02 -9.34
CA GLY A 44 -6.01 -15.37 -10.16
C GLY A 44 -4.68 -15.27 -9.40
N LYS A 45 -3.58 -15.31 -10.15
CA LYS A 45 -2.22 -15.17 -9.65
C LYS A 45 -1.50 -14.04 -10.35
N ILE A 46 -0.70 -13.27 -9.59
CA ILE A 46 0.22 -12.31 -10.20
C ILE A 46 1.25 -13.04 -11.04
N PHE A 47 1.39 -12.63 -12.32
CA PHE A 47 2.42 -13.16 -13.22
C PHE A 47 3.54 -12.16 -13.50
N GLN A 48 3.31 -10.88 -13.23
CA GLN A 48 4.28 -9.80 -13.36
C GLN A 48 4.05 -8.79 -12.24
N ARG A 49 5.15 -8.23 -11.72
CA ARG A 49 5.12 -7.23 -10.65
C ARG A 49 4.25 -6.03 -11.04
N ALA A 50 3.43 -5.54 -10.12
CA ALA A 50 2.68 -4.30 -10.30
C ALA A 50 3.57 -3.06 -10.49
N GLU A 51 3.03 -2.08 -11.22
CA GLU A 51 3.71 -0.85 -11.59
C GLU A 51 2.88 0.37 -11.16
N VAL A 52 3.55 1.39 -10.61
CA VAL A 52 2.94 2.69 -10.36
C VAL A 52 2.91 3.46 -11.68
N LEU A 53 1.72 3.74 -12.18
CA LEU A 53 1.53 4.46 -13.45
C LEU A 53 1.48 5.97 -13.24
N LYS A 54 0.87 6.42 -12.15
CA LYS A 54 0.67 7.85 -11.88
C LYS A 54 0.53 8.12 -10.39
N VAL A 55 1.00 9.29 -9.96
CA VAL A 55 0.71 9.85 -8.63
C VAL A 55 -0.15 11.10 -8.80
N HIS A 56 -1.33 11.11 -8.20
CA HIS A 56 -2.34 12.16 -8.35
C HIS A 56 -2.18 13.25 -7.27
N SER A 57 -1.69 14.43 -7.64
CA SER A 57 -1.65 15.62 -6.76
C SER A 57 -3.01 16.34 -6.68
N PRO A 58 -3.40 16.93 -5.54
CA PRO A 58 -2.67 16.97 -4.26
C PRO A 58 -2.92 15.73 -3.37
N SER A 59 -3.81 14.82 -3.78
CA SER A 59 -4.25 13.68 -2.95
C SER A 59 -3.20 12.61 -2.67
N LYS A 60 -2.07 12.65 -3.39
CA LYS A 60 -0.99 11.64 -3.40
C LYS A 60 -1.46 10.21 -3.65
N ARG A 61 -2.65 10.01 -4.24
CA ARG A 61 -3.13 8.68 -4.62
C ARG A 61 -2.30 8.13 -5.76
N LYS A 62 -1.92 6.87 -5.67
CA LYS A 62 -1.13 6.16 -6.69
C LYS A 62 -2.05 5.33 -7.55
N GLU A 63 -2.01 5.54 -8.85
CA GLU A 63 -2.63 4.64 -9.82
C GLU A 63 -1.65 3.51 -10.13
N ILE A 64 -2.08 2.28 -9.95
CA ILE A 64 -1.26 1.08 -10.04
C ILE A 64 -1.89 0.10 -11.03
N ALA A 65 -1.06 -0.47 -11.90
CA ALA A 65 -1.41 -1.61 -12.74
C ALA A 65 -0.88 -2.90 -12.11
N SER A 66 -1.78 -3.85 -11.85
CA SER A 66 -1.48 -5.21 -11.42
C SER A 66 -1.75 -6.20 -12.54
N TYR A 67 -0.85 -7.15 -12.74
CA TYR A 67 -0.88 -8.10 -13.86
C TYR A 67 -1.25 -9.49 -13.35
N VAL A 68 -2.49 -9.90 -13.61
CA VAL A 68 -3.09 -11.13 -13.05
C VAL A 68 -3.38 -12.12 -14.17
N LYS A 69 -2.97 -13.37 -13.98
CA LYS A 69 -3.40 -14.52 -14.77
C LYS A 69 -4.52 -15.23 -14.04
N SER A 70 -5.66 -15.42 -14.69
CA SER A 70 -6.78 -16.22 -14.19
C SER A 70 -7.18 -17.19 -15.30
N ASP A 71 -7.11 -18.48 -15.00
CA ASP A 71 -7.22 -19.57 -15.97
C ASP A 71 -6.24 -19.40 -17.16
N ALA A 72 -6.77 -19.36 -18.39
CA ALA A 72 -6.03 -19.16 -19.63
C ALA A 72 -6.01 -17.69 -20.09
N LEU A 73 -6.36 -16.75 -19.21
CA LEU A 73 -6.52 -15.34 -19.54
C LEU A 73 -5.62 -14.44 -18.68
N TYR A 74 -5.07 -13.43 -19.33
CA TYR A 74 -4.22 -12.39 -18.76
C TYR A 74 -4.99 -11.08 -18.67
N TYR A 75 -4.91 -10.44 -17.50
CA TYR A 75 -5.62 -9.21 -17.18
C TYR A 75 -4.67 -8.17 -16.60
N THR A 76 -4.96 -6.91 -16.88
CA THR A 76 -4.43 -5.78 -16.14
C THR A 76 -5.54 -5.19 -15.28
N ILE A 77 -5.32 -5.14 -13.96
CA ILE A 77 -6.19 -4.49 -12.99
C ILE A 77 -5.60 -3.14 -12.64
N PHE A 78 -6.39 -2.09 -12.79
CA PHE A 78 -5.99 -0.74 -12.41
C PHE A 78 -6.65 -0.36 -11.10
N SER A 79 -5.85 0.14 -10.16
CA SER A 79 -6.31 0.52 -8.82
C SER A 79 -5.77 1.87 -8.39
N LEU A 80 -6.53 2.58 -7.56
CA LEU A 80 -6.06 3.74 -6.81
C LEU A 80 -5.69 3.33 -5.39
N VAL A 81 -4.48 3.66 -4.96
CA VAL A 81 -3.99 3.41 -3.61
C VAL A 81 -3.76 4.73 -2.88
N ASN A 82 -4.34 4.90 -1.70
CA ASN A 82 -4.17 6.12 -0.91
C ASN A 82 -2.91 6.06 -0.01
N SER A 83 -2.64 7.15 0.72
CA SER A 83 -1.49 7.24 1.64
C SER A 83 -1.49 6.23 2.80
N GLN A 84 -2.63 5.56 3.04
CA GLN A 84 -2.82 4.53 4.07
C GLN A 84 -2.80 3.11 3.47
N CYS A 85 -2.32 2.95 2.24
CA CYS A 85 -2.34 1.70 1.46
C CYS A 85 -3.73 1.09 1.27
N LYS A 86 -4.80 1.89 1.34
CA LYS A 86 -6.15 1.44 0.99
C LYS A 86 -6.30 1.45 -0.52
N VAL A 87 -6.71 0.31 -1.06
CA VAL A 87 -6.82 0.05 -2.50
C VAL A 87 -8.28 0.15 -2.93
N GLN A 88 -8.52 0.86 -4.03
CA GLN A 88 -9.78 0.90 -4.75
C GLN A 88 -9.55 0.49 -6.20
N ILE A 89 -10.17 -0.60 -6.64
CA ILE A 89 -10.14 -0.99 -8.06
C ILE A 89 -10.96 0.02 -8.85
N ILE A 90 -10.39 0.51 -9.95
CA ILE A 90 -11.06 1.47 -10.85
C ILE A 90 -11.50 0.84 -12.17
N LYS A 91 -10.69 -0.06 -12.75
CA LYS A 91 -11.00 -0.73 -14.03
C LYS A 91 -10.18 -2.00 -14.20
N ARG A 92 -10.59 -2.84 -15.15
CA ARG A 92 -9.85 -4.01 -15.62
C ARG A 92 -9.84 -4.08 -17.15
N THR A 93 -8.83 -4.71 -17.73
CA THR A 93 -8.88 -5.07 -19.14
C THR A 93 -9.83 -6.24 -19.38
N GLN A 94 -10.19 -6.45 -20.66
CA GLN A 94 -10.67 -7.75 -21.10
C GLN A 94 -9.52 -8.77 -21.03
N GLY A 95 -9.86 -10.02 -20.74
CA GLY A 95 -8.88 -11.10 -20.68
C GLY A 95 -8.30 -11.37 -22.06
N LYS A 96 -6.97 -11.55 -22.13
CA LYS A 96 -6.26 -11.95 -23.36
C LYS A 96 -5.65 -13.33 -23.18
N HIS A 97 -5.60 -14.12 -24.25
CA HIS A 97 -4.89 -15.41 -24.25
C HIS A 97 -3.37 -15.22 -24.34
#